data_AF-A0A1J6IP90-F1
#
_entry.id   AF-A0A1J6IP90-F1
#
_cell.length_a   1.000
_cell.length_b   1.000
_cell.length_c   1.000
_cell.angle_alpha   90.00
_cell.angle_beta   90.00
_cell.angle_gamma   90.00
#
_symmetry.space_group_name_H-M   'P 1'
#
loop_
_entity.id
_entity.type
_entity.pdbx_description
1 polymer ?
#
loop_
_entity_poly.entity_id
_entity_poly.type
_entity_poly.pdbx_seq_one_letter_code
_entity_poly.pdbx_strand_id
1 'polypeptide(L)'
;MKRLHDQNIIERNFKSGDKVLLYNSRLRLFSGKLKSRWSGPFRVVEVFPSGAVEVATEDDSRTFRVNGQRLKLYVGMNEPKEISELHLNEPQRSS
;
A
#
# COMPACT_ATOMS: atom_id res chain seq x y z
N MET A 1 3.58 21.18 21.72
CA MET A 1 3.83 19.77 21.33
C MET A 1 2.60 19.12 20.71
N LYS A 2 1.51 18.85 21.45
CA LYS A 2 0.29 18.20 20.88
C LYS A 2 -0.34 18.93 19.69
N ARG A 3 -0.51 20.26 19.77
CA ARG A 3 -1.12 21.04 18.68
C ARG A 3 -0.42 20.91 17.32
N LEU A 4 0.92 20.89 17.30
CA LEU A 4 1.71 20.70 16.07
C LEU A 4 1.64 19.26 15.55
N HIS A 5 1.51 18.28 16.46
CA HIS A 5 1.34 16.87 16.10
C HIS A 5 -0.02 16.65 15.42
N ASP A 6 -1.09 17.16 16.05
CA ASP A 6 -2.46 17.01 15.58
C ASP A 6 -2.67 17.76 14.25
N GLN A 7 -2.00 18.90 14.05
CA GLN A 7 -2.02 19.64 12.78
C GLN A 7 -1.43 18.86 11.59
N ASN A 8 -0.51 17.93 11.84
CA ASN A 8 0.12 17.12 10.80
C ASN A 8 -0.60 15.78 10.55
N ILE A 9 -1.69 15.51 11.27
CA ILE A 9 -2.53 14.34 11.00
C ILE A 9 -3.31 14.61 9.72
N ILE A 10 -2.85 14.02 8.63
CA ILE A 10 -3.58 14.05 7.36
C ILE A 10 -4.82 13.18 7.51
N GLU A 11 -5.99 13.80 7.36
CA GLU A 11 -7.25 13.08 7.31
C GLU A 11 -7.28 12.18 6.06
N ARG A 12 -7.46 10.88 6.28
CA ARG A 12 -7.52 9.87 5.23
C ARG A 12 -8.94 9.32 5.21
N ASN A 13 -9.74 9.78 4.26
CA ASN A 13 -11.11 9.32 4.08
C ASN A 13 -11.10 8.06 3.20
N PHE A 14 -11.55 6.94 3.76
CA PHE A 14 -11.73 5.67 3.06
C PHE A 14 -13.21 5.31 3.00
N LYS A 15 -13.60 4.54 1.99
CA LYS A 15 -14.94 3.98 1.84
C LYS A 15 -14.86 2.46 1.70
N SER A 16 -15.91 1.77 2.14
CA SER A 16 -16.05 0.33 1.90
C SER A 16 -15.94 0.04 0.39
N GLY A 17 -15.12 -0.94 0.03
CA GLY A 17 -14.82 -1.29 -1.36
C GLY A 17 -13.55 -0.65 -1.93
N ASP A 18 -12.98 0.38 -1.28
CA ASP A 18 -11.72 0.97 -1.75
C ASP A 18 -10.59 -0.06 -1.71
N LYS A 19 -9.71 -0.03 -2.73
CA LYS A 19 -8.43 -0.75 -2.68
C LYS A 19 -7.40 0.12 -1.96
N VAL A 20 -6.65 -0.46 -1.04
CA VAL A 20 -5.65 0.25 -0.21
C VAL A 20 -4.35 -0.55 -0.08
N LEU A 21 -3.23 0.17 0.03
CA LEU A 21 -1.94 -0.40 0.40
C LEU A 21 -1.70 -0.26 1.90
N LEU A 22 -1.06 -1.25 2.52
CA LEU A 22 -0.70 -1.23 3.93
C LEU A 22 0.79 -0.97 4.13
N TYR A 23 1.14 0.01 4.95
CA TYR A 23 2.53 0.27 5.33
C TYR A 23 3.03 -0.74 6.37
N ASN A 24 4.12 -1.44 6.05
CA ASN A 24 4.80 -2.36 6.97
C ASN A 24 5.95 -1.64 7.71
N SER A 25 5.72 -1.31 8.99
CA SER A 25 6.70 -0.62 9.84
C SER A 25 7.86 -1.52 10.30
N ARG A 26 7.75 -2.84 10.18
CA ARG A 26 8.74 -3.81 10.67
C ARG A 26 9.83 -4.16 9.66
N LEU A 27 9.74 -3.65 8.42
CA LEU A 27 10.77 -3.89 7.40
C LEU A 27 12.07 -3.15 7.78
N ARG A 28 13.05 -3.93 8.25
CA ARG A 28 14.44 -3.47 8.46
C ARG A 28 15.03 -3.00 7.13
N LEU A 29 15.96 -2.04 7.20
CA LEU A 29 16.79 -1.64 6.05
C LEU A 29 17.54 -2.88 5.55
N PHE A 30 17.28 -3.30 4.31
CA PHE A 30 18.03 -4.37 3.67
C PHE A 30 19.31 -3.77 3.06
N SER A 31 20.45 -4.42 3.23
CA SER A 31 21.76 -4.03 2.65
C SER A 31 21.85 -4.23 1.12
N GLY A 32 20.70 -4.40 0.45
CA GLY A 32 20.57 -4.61 -0.99
C GLY A 32 19.48 -3.72 -1.60
N LYS A 33 18.87 -4.14 -2.71
CA LYS A 33 17.85 -3.36 -3.44
C LYS A 33 16.72 -2.89 -2.51
N LEU A 34 16.37 -1.60 -2.62
CA LEU A 34 15.24 -0.99 -1.91
C LEU A 34 13.93 -1.71 -2.29
N LYS A 35 13.32 -2.40 -1.33
CA LYS A 35 11.95 -2.92 -1.45
C LYS A 35 10.96 -1.89 -0.94
N SER A 36 9.81 -1.76 -1.62
CA SER A 36 8.70 -0.95 -1.10
C SER A 36 8.27 -1.46 0.28
N ARG A 37 7.99 -0.53 1.19
CA ARG A 37 7.39 -0.85 2.51
C ARG A 37 5.88 -1.03 2.46
N TRP A 38 5.26 -0.80 1.31
CA TRP A 38 3.84 -0.97 1.11
C TRP A 38 3.55 -2.40 0.65
N SER A 39 2.69 -3.08 1.37
CA SER A 39 2.20 -4.42 1.04
C SER A 39 0.82 -4.32 0.43
N GLY A 40 0.60 -5.10 -0.63
CA GLY A 40 -0.68 -5.57 -1.19
C GLY A 40 -1.76 -4.54 -1.50
N PRO A 41 -2.53 -4.70 -2.58
CA PRO A 41 -3.87 -4.15 -2.59
C PRO A 41 -4.76 -4.98 -1.65
N PHE A 42 -5.32 -4.33 -0.64
CA PHE A 42 -6.35 -4.87 0.25
C PHE A 42 -7.67 -4.15 -0.01
N ARG A 43 -8.80 -4.80 0.26
CA ARG A 43 -10.12 -4.19 0.14
C ARG A 43 -10.57 -3.65 1.49
N VAL A 44 -11.04 -2.41 1.53
CA VAL A 44 -11.67 -1.86 2.73
C VAL A 44 -13.03 -2.52 2.93
N VAL A 45 -13.24 -3.11 4.11
CA VAL A 45 -14.52 -3.70 4.51
C VAL A 45 -15.34 -2.67 5.25
N GLU A 46 -14.77 -2.09 6.30
CA GLU A 46 -15.45 -1.13 7.19
C GLU A 46 -14.47 -0.09 7.72
N VAL A 47 -14.96 1.14 7.89
CA VAL A 47 -14.22 2.25 8.49
C VAL A 47 -14.90 2.64 9.80
N PHE A 48 -14.16 2.59 10.89
CA PHE A 48 -14.68 2.91 12.22
C PHE A 48 -14.51 4.41 12.54
N PRO A 49 -15.40 5.01 13.35
CA PRO A 49 -15.25 6.39 13.81
C PRO A 49 -13.94 6.68 14.56
N SER A 50 -13.30 5.63 15.11
CA SER A 50 -12.00 5.72 15.78
C SER A 50 -10.80 5.86 14.84
N GLY A 51 -11.01 5.82 13.51
CA GLY A 51 -9.95 5.82 12.50
C GLY A 51 -9.30 4.45 12.26
N ALA A 52 -9.77 3.41 12.95
CA ALA A 52 -9.45 2.04 12.58
C ALA A 52 -10.17 1.65 11.29
N VAL A 53 -9.54 0.80 10.48
CA VAL A 53 -10.10 0.31 9.22
C VAL A 53 -9.95 -1.20 9.21
N GLU A 54 -11.04 -1.91 8.95
CA GLU A 54 -11.00 -3.34 8.65
C GLU A 54 -10.75 -3.54 7.16
N VAL A 55 -9.74 -4.34 6.86
CA VAL A 55 -9.34 -4.64 5.49
C VAL A 55 -9.35 -6.15 5.25
N ALA A 56 -9.71 -6.55 4.04
CA ALA A 56 -9.71 -7.92 3.56
C ALA A 56 -8.62 -8.14 2.52
N THR A 57 -8.12 -9.38 2.44
CA THR A 57 -7.34 -9.86 1.29
C THR A 57 -8.19 -9.87 0.02
N GLU A 58 -7.56 -9.89 -1.15
CA GLU A 58 -8.29 -9.76 -2.44
C GLU A 58 -9.26 -10.93 -2.72
N ASP A 59 -9.02 -12.09 -2.10
CA ASP A 59 -9.87 -13.28 -2.12
C ASP A 59 -10.92 -13.30 -0.99
N ASP A 60 -11.03 -12.23 -0.21
CA ASP A 60 -11.89 -12.10 0.97
C ASP A 60 -11.71 -13.23 2.02
N SER A 61 -10.60 -13.99 1.95
CA SER A 61 -10.35 -15.14 2.84
C SER A 61 -9.97 -14.74 4.26
N ARG A 62 -9.39 -13.55 4.43
CA ARG A 62 -8.96 -13.05 5.74
C ARG A 62 -9.21 -11.56 5.88
N THR A 63 -9.87 -11.18 6.95
CA THR A 63 -9.98 -9.79 7.40
C THR A 63 -9.05 -9.52 8.58
N PHE A 64 -8.60 -8.28 8.70
CA PHE A 64 -7.89 -7.80 9.87
C PHE A 64 -8.02 -6.29 10.01
N ARG A 65 -7.95 -5.82 11.27
CA ARG A 65 -8.10 -4.40 11.59
C ARG A 65 -6.75 -3.70 11.68
N VAL A 66 -6.62 -2.55 11.05
CA VAL A 66 -5.42 -1.71 11.05
C VAL A 66 -5.74 -0.25 11.39
N ASN A 67 -4.73 0.52 11.76
CA ASN A 67 -4.87 1.98 11.87
C ASN A 67 -4.91 2.58 10.46
N GLY A 68 -5.94 3.37 10.16
CA GLY A 68 -6.13 4.02 8.86
C GLY A 68 -4.97 4.94 8.45
N GLN A 69 -4.19 5.49 9.40
CA GLN A 69 -2.99 6.27 9.10
C GLN A 69 -1.88 5.45 8.41
N ARG A 70 -1.92 4.12 8.53
CA ARG A 70 -0.98 3.20 7.86
C ARG A 70 -1.47 2.76 6.49
N LEU A 71 -2.61 3.26 6.04
CA LEU A 71 -3.20 2.94 4.75
C LEU A 71 -2.97 4.06 3.74
N LYS A 72 -2.83 3.67 2.48
CA LYS A 72 -2.78 4.58 1.35
C LYS A 72 -3.75 4.07 0.28
N LEU A 73 -4.58 4.95 -0.27
CA LEU A 73 -5.49 4.57 -1.37
C LEU A 73 -4.67 4.01 -2.55
N TYR A 74 -5.07 2.84 -3.03
CA TYR A 74 -4.53 2.19 -4.19
C TYR A 74 -5.40 2.53 -5.40
N VAL A 75 -4.97 3.55 -6.13
CA VAL A 75 -5.51 3.86 -7.46
C VAL A 75 -4.78 2.94 -8.44
N GLY A 76 -5.20 1.68 -8.51
CA GLY A 76 -4.62 0.73 -9.45
C GLY A 76 -4.70 1.26 -10.89
N MET A 77 -3.72 0.94 -11.72
CA MET A 77 -3.87 1.02 -13.16
C MET A 77 -4.95 -0.01 -13.54
N ASN A 78 -6.09 0.45 -14.06
CA ASN A 78 -7.14 -0.41 -14.63
C ASN A 78 -6.70 -0.99 -15.99
N GLU A 79 -5.48 -1.49 -16.08
CA GLU A 79 -4.97 -2.16 -17.27
C GLU A 79 -4.98 -3.66 -16.98
N PRO A 80 -5.40 -4.51 -17.93
CA PRO A 80 -5.11 -5.94 -17.86
C PRO A 80 -3.61 -6.12 -17.57
N LYS A 81 -3.23 -7.19 -16.87
CA LYS A 81 -1.83 -7.62 -16.76
C LYS A 81 -1.33 -8.03 -18.15
N GLU A 82 -1.08 -7.08 -19.03
CA GLU A 82 -0.27 -7.31 -20.22
C GLU A 82 1.18 -7.28 -19.72
N ILE A 83 1.69 -8.49 -19.46
CA ILE A 83 3.09 -8.70 -19.15
C ILE A 83 3.85 -8.34 -20.43
N SER A 84 4.29 -7.09 -20.57
CA SER A 84 5.23 -6.72 -21.62
C SER A 84 6.60 -7.26 -21.22
N GLU A 85 6.97 -8.41 -21.78
CA GLU A 85 8.33 -8.95 -21.70
C GLU A 85 9.27 -7.99 -22.45
N LEU A 86 9.90 -7.09 -21.71
CA LEU A 86 11.00 -6.27 -22.23
C LEU A 86 12.24 -7.15 -22.32
N HIS A 87 12.51 -7.69 -23.51
CA HIS A 87 13.77 -8.37 -23.81
C HIS A 87 14.92 -7.36 -23.73
N LEU A 88 15.67 -7.43 -22.63
CA LEU A 88 16.86 -6.59 -22.42
C LEU A 88 18.04 -7.19 -23.18
N ASN A 89 18.43 -6.55 -24.27
CA ASN A 89 19.62 -6.93 -25.01
C ASN A 89 20.88 -6.49 -24.26
N GLU A 90 21.89 -7.35 -24.22
CA GLU A 90 23.17 -7.02 -23.61
C GLU A 90 23.82 -5.83 -24.34
N PRO A 91 24.31 -4.82 -23.59
CA PRO A 91 25.00 -3.69 -24.20
C PRO A 91 26.28 -4.18 -24.88
N GLN A 92 26.50 -3.72 -26.11
CA GLN A 92 27.72 -4.03 -26.85
C GLN A 92 28.91 -3.41 -26.13
N ARG A 93 29.88 -4.26 -25.72
CA ARG A 93 31.14 -3.80 -25.12
C ARG A 93 31.91 -3.00 -26.17
N SER A 94 32.22 -1.75 -25.88
CA SER A 94 33.21 -0.99 -26.64
C SER A 94 34.56 -1.67 -26.49
N SER A 95 35.20 -1.97 -27.63
CA SER A 95 36.54 -2.57 -27.72
C SER A 95 37.62 -1.65 -27.19
#